data_AF-A0A8J2KYF2-F1
#
_entry.id   AF-A0A8J2KYF2-F1
#
_cell.length_a   1.000
_cell.length_b   1.000
_cell.length_c   1.000
_cell.angle_alpha   90.00
_cell.angle_beta   90.00
_cell.angle_gamma   90.00
#
_symmetry.space_group_name_H-M   'P 1'
#
loop_
_entity.id
_entity.type
_entity.pdbx_description
1 polymer ?
#
loop_
_entity_poly.entity_id
_entity_poly.type
_entity_poly.pdbx_seq_one_letter_code
_entity_poly.pdbx_strand_id
1 'polypeptide(L)'
;MKEHYDKRHREATRYQVGDLVLIEKQAVAPNPGESRKLLAPYQGPMIVKEVLPNDRYRVADMDGSRRTKRKTIYDKVIAADKMKLWKSAEEVVEDEELSDDNPDSV
;
A
#
# COMPACT_ATOMS: atom_id res chain seq x y z
N MET A 1 30.97 -6.59 -4.66
CA MET A 1 30.42 -6.00 -3.40
C MET A 1 29.04 -5.36 -3.60
N LYS A 2 28.74 -4.68 -4.72
CA LYS A 2 27.42 -4.08 -4.97
C LYS A 2 26.33 -5.09 -5.37
N GLU A 3 26.69 -6.12 -6.12
CA GLU A 3 25.73 -7.07 -6.70
C GLU A 3 24.99 -7.92 -5.65
N HIS A 4 25.63 -8.23 -4.51
CA HIS A 4 24.96 -8.92 -3.40
C HIS A 4 24.04 -8.01 -2.58
N TYR A 5 24.28 -6.69 -2.60
CA TYR A 5 23.51 -5.72 -1.83
C TYR A 5 22.16 -5.44 -2.51
N ASP A 6 22.19 -5.24 -3.83
CA ASP A 6 20.97 -4.99 -4.61
C ASP A 6 20.05 -6.22 -4.64
N LYS A 7 20.62 -7.44 -4.55
CA LYS A 7 19.85 -8.70 -4.55
C LYS A 7 18.96 -8.89 -3.31
N ARG A 8 19.17 -8.15 -2.21
CA ARG A 8 18.32 -8.21 -1.00
C ARG A 8 17.36 -7.02 -0.88
N HIS A 9 17.49 -6.01 -1.73
CA HIS A 9 16.63 -4.83 -1.67
C HIS A 9 15.36 -5.08 -2.51
N ARG A 10 14.21 -5.08 -1.84
CA ARG A 10 12.92 -5.09 -2.54
C ARG A 10 12.59 -3.65 -2.91
N GLU A 11 12.42 -3.38 -4.20
CA GLU A 11 11.98 -2.08 -4.68
C GLU A 11 10.62 -1.70 -4.05
N ALA A 12 10.47 -0.41 -3.74
CA ALA A 12 9.22 0.12 -3.23
C ALA A 12 8.10 -0.09 -4.26
N THR A 13 6.93 -0.53 -3.80
CA THR A 13 5.75 -0.65 -4.66
C THR A 13 5.38 0.74 -5.20
N ARG A 14 5.36 0.88 -6.52
CA ARG A 14 4.97 2.11 -7.20
C ARG A 14 3.47 2.10 -7.43
N TYR A 15 2.81 3.19 -7.04
CA TYR A 15 1.37 3.38 -7.23
C TYR A 15 1.11 4.45 -8.29
N GLN A 16 0.01 4.33 -9.02
CA GLN A 16 -0.44 5.29 -10.03
C GLN A 16 -1.68 6.06 -9.54
N VAL A 17 -1.93 7.22 -10.15
CA VAL A 17 -3.13 8.00 -9.89
C VAL A 17 -4.36 7.18 -10.33
N GLY A 18 -5.31 6.98 -9.42
CA GLY A 18 -6.50 6.16 -9.64
C GLY A 18 -6.46 4.79 -8.98
N ASP A 19 -5.30 4.32 -8.51
CA ASP A 19 -5.19 3.03 -7.84
C ASP A 19 -5.94 3.02 -6.50
N LEU A 20 -6.58 1.89 -6.21
CA LEU A 20 -7.20 1.63 -4.93
C LEU A 20 -6.17 1.05 -3.95
N VAL A 21 -6.07 1.65 -2.77
CA VAL A 21 -5.07 1.33 -1.76
C VAL A 21 -5.69 1.26 -0.37
N LEU A 22 -5.21 0.33 0.45
CA LEU A 22 -5.40 0.33 1.90
C LEU A 22 -4.30 1.16 2.55
N ILE A 23 -4.67 1.88 3.61
CA ILE A 23 -3.72 2.64 4.43
C ILE A 23 -3.57 1.96 5.78
N GLU A 24 -2.34 1.70 6.22
CA GLU A 24 -2.08 1.24 7.57
C GLU A 24 -2.42 2.33 8.60
N LYS A 25 -3.26 2.00 9.57
CA LYS A 25 -3.55 2.89 10.69
C LYS A 25 -2.36 2.88 11.63
N GLN A 26 -1.74 4.04 11.83
CA GLN A 26 -0.86 4.21 12.97
C GLN A 26 -1.66 3.93 14.23
N ALA A 27 -1.21 2.93 14.98
CA ALA A 27 -1.98 2.31 16.04
C ALA A 27 -1.97 3.16 17.32
N VAL A 28 -2.53 4.36 17.18
CA VAL A 28 -3.00 5.19 18.27
C VAL A 28 -4.27 4.52 18.75
N ALA A 29 -4.21 3.90 19.93
CA ALA A 29 -5.40 3.38 20.56
C ALA A 29 -6.38 4.55 20.76
N PRO A 30 -7.68 4.38 20.46
CA PRO A 30 -8.68 5.43 20.67
C PRO A 30 -8.65 5.96 22.11
N ASN A 31 -8.38 5.06 23.07
CA ASN A 31 -8.19 5.38 24.48
C ASN A 31 -6.85 4.80 25.00
N PRO A 32 -6.11 5.53 25.85
CA PRO A 32 -4.94 4.98 26.54
C PRO A 32 -5.35 3.78 27.41
N GLY A 33 -4.73 2.62 27.18
CA GLY A 33 -5.00 1.39 27.95
C GLY A 33 -5.94 0.38 27.29
N GLU A 34 -6.49 0.70 26.12
CA GLU A 34 -7.39 -0.21 25.40
C GLU A 34 -6.64 -1.22 24.51
N SER A 35 -7.12 -2.46 24.46
CA SER A 35 -6.49 -3.54 23.69
C SER A 35 -6.64 -3.32 22.18
N ARG A 36 -5.51 -3.34 21.47
CA ARG A 36 -5.45 -3.15 20.02
C ARG A 36 -5.76 -4.43 19.21
N LYS A 37 -5.93 -5.58 19.86
CA LYS A 37 -6.04 -6.90 19.20
C LYS A 37 -7.26 -7.02 18.28
N LEU A 38 -8.33 -6.27 18.55
CA LEU A 38 -9.58 -6.31 17.77
C LEU A 38 -9.68 -5.17 16.74
N LEU A 39 -8.71 -4.26 16.68
CA LEU A 39 -8.76 -3.14 15.76
C LEU A 39 -8.22 -3.55 14.39
N ALA A 40 -8.98 -3.27 13.34
CA ALA A 40 -8.52 -3.48 11.97
C ALA A 40 -7.25 -2.64 11.70
N PRO A 41 -6.12 -3.26 11.33
CA PRO A 41 -4.85 -2.56 11.14
C PRO A 41 -4.86 -1.66 9.91
N TYR A 42 -5.73 -1.92 8.94
CA TYR A 42 -5.86 -1.13 7.73
C TYR A 42 -7.17 -0.32 7.70
N GLN A 43 -7.10 0.88 7.12
CA GLN A 43 -8.24 1.67 6.69
C GLN A 43 -8.60 1.24 5.26
N GLY A 44 -9.91 1.24 4.94
CA GLY A 44 -10.49 0.67 3.73
C GLY A 44 -9.96 1.25 2.40
N PRO A 45 -10.59 0.89 1.27
CA PRO A 45 -10.08 1.28 -0.05
C PRO A 45 -10.14 2.80 -0.23
N MET A 46 -8.99 3.39 -0.50
CA MET A 46 -8.78 4.81 -0.77
C MET A 46 -8.21 4.94 -2.18
N ILE A 47 -8.43 6.08 -2.83
CA ILE A 47 -7.93 6.33 -4.18
C ILE A 47 -6.68 7.19 -4.12
N VAL A 48 -5.64 6.81 -4.88
CA VAL A 48 -4.47 7.66 -5.07
C VAL A 48 -4.86 8.82 -5.97
N LYS A 49 -4.74 10.05 -5.45
CA LYS A 49 -5.07 11.28 -6.16
C LYS A 49 -3.87 11.88 -6.88
N GLU A 50 -2.68 11.78 -6.26
CA GLU A 50 -1.47 12.44 -6.74
C GLU A 50 -0.24 11.65 -6.29
N VAL A 51 0.76 11.53 -7.17
CA VAL A 51 2.06 10.94 -6.87
C VAL A 51 3.03 12.06 -6.53
N LEU A 52 3.62 12.03 -5.33
CA LEU A 52 4.61 12.99 -4.86
C LEU A 52 6.03 12.43 -4.99
N PRO A 53 7.06 13.29 -5.03
CA PRO A 53 8.45 12.84 -4.95
C PRO A 53 8.73 12.13 -3.61
N ASN A 54 9.72 11.22 -3.63
CA ASN A 54 10.17 10.40 -2.49
C ASN A 54 9.15 9.35 -2.01
N ASP A 55 8.55 8.60 -2.94
CA ASP A 55 7.62 7.49 -2.66
C ASP A 55 6.45 7.88 -1.74
N ARG A 56 5.99 9.12 -1.90
CA ARG A 56 4.84 9.67 -1.19
C ARG A 56 3.67 9.79 -2.12
N TYR A 57 2.48 9.53 -1.60
CA TYR A 57 1.25 9.53 -2.37
C TYR A 57 0.18 10.29 -1.61
N ARG A 58 -0.55 11.13 -2.34
CA ARG A 58 -1.74 11.79 -1.83
C ARG A 58 -2.92 10.86 -2.04
N VAL A 59 -3.57 10.48 -0.97
CA VAL A 59 -4.68 9.53 -0.98
C VAL A 59 -5.95 10.21 -0.50
N ALA A 60 -7.04 9.93 -1.21
CA ALA A 60 -8.36 10.48 -0.94
C ALA A 60 -9.38 9.37 -0.72
N ASP A 61 -10.46 9.68 0.00
CA ASP A 61 -11.63 8.78 0.02
C ASP A 61 -12.27 8.72 -1.37
N MET A 62 -12.83 7.55 -1.72
CA MET A 62 -13.62 7.39 -2.95
C MET A 62 -14.85 8.30 -2.90
N ASP A 63 -15.12 8.97 -4.02
CA ASP A 63 -16.26 9.88 -4.16
C ASP A 63 -17.57 9.08 -4.04
N GLY A 64 -18.26 9.24 -2.90
CA GLY A 64 -19.45 8.43 -2.55
C GLY A 64 -19.29 7.58 -1.28
N SER A 65 -18.08 7.40 -0.76
CA SER A 65 -17.85 6.83 0.58
C SER A 65 -18.29 7.84 1.65
N ARG A 66 -19.58 7.85 1.97
CA ARG A 66 -20.17 8.72 3.01
C ARG A 66 -19.78 8.25 4.41
N ARG A 67 -18.47 8.29 4.76
CA ARG A 67 -18.01 7.99 6.11
C ARG A 67 -18.47 9.03 7.14
N THR A 68 -18.68 10.28 6.70
CA THR A 68 -19.14 11.37 7.57
C THR A 68 -20.15 12.26 6.85
N LYS A 69 -21.28 12.56 7.49
CA LYS A 69 -22.32 13.52 7.00
C LYS A 69 -21.84 14.98 6.95
N ARG A 70 -20.55 15.25 7.18
CA ARG A 70 -19.94 16.59 7.23
C ARG A 70 -18.58 16.56 6.56
N LYS A 71 -18.52 17.10 5.34
CA LYS A 71 -17.49 17.99 4.78
C LYS A 71 -16.03 17.84 5.26
N THR A 72 -15.50 16.63 5.38
CA THR A 72 -14.05 16.42 5.45
C THR A 72 -13.71 15.30 4.49
N ILE A 73 -13.40 15.70 3.26
CA ILE A 73 -12.73 14.83 2.28
C ILE A 73 -11.43 14.39 2.97
N TYR A 74 -11.28 13.10 3.22
CA TYR A 74 -10.00 12.60 3.72
C TYR A 74 -8.97 12.86 2.63
N ASP A 75 -7.95 13.64 2.96
CA ASP A 75 -6.85 13.98 2.07
C ASP A 75 -5.57 13.94 2.90
N LYS A 76 -4.76 12.90 2.70
CA LYS A 76 -3.51 12.71 3.42
C LYS A 76 -2.38 12.31 2.49
N VAL A 77 -1.17 12.70 2.87
CA VAL A 77 0.06 12.22 2.22
C VAL A 77 0.59 11.05 3.02
N ILE A 78 0.72 9.90 2.38
CA ILE A 78 1.18 8.63 2.97
C ILE A 78 2.39 8.13 2.17
N ALA A 79 3.32 7.45 2.84
CA ALA A 79 4.46 6.83 2.18
C ALA A 79 4.11 5.40 1.72
N ALA A 80 4.81 4.92 0.69
CA ALA A 80 4.52 3.62 0.05
C ALA A 80 4.54 2.42 1.01
N ASP A 81 5.34 2.51 2.08
CA ASP A 81 5.52 1.51 3.14
C ASP A 81 4.22 1.24 3.92
N LYS A 82 3.39 2.28 4.10
CA LYS A 82 2.12 2.21 4.84
C LYS A 82 0.91 2.02 3.92
N MET A 83 1.15 1.72 2.65
CA MET A 83 0.12 1.51 1.64
C MET A 83 0.17 0.07 1.16
N LYS A 84 -1.01 -0.48 0.87
CA LYS A 84 -1.13 -1.77 0.19
C LYS A 84 -2.13 -1.65 -0.94
N LEU A 85 -1.85 -2.25 -2.09
CA LEU A 85 -2.81 -2.28 -3.20
C LEU A 85 -4.07 -3.03 -2.78
N TRP A 86 -5.24 -2.44 -3.05
CA TRP A 86 -6.53 -3.11 -2.89
C TRP A 86 -6.77 -3.98 -4.11
N LYS A 87 -6.43 -5.26 -4.00
CA LYS A 87 -6.83 -6.27 -5.00
C LYS A 87 -8.22 -6.77 -4.64
N SER A 88 -9.18 -6.64 -5.55
CA SER A 88 -10.38 -7.46 -5.49
C SER A 88 -9.95 -8.93 -5.60
N ALA A 89 -10.68 -9.83 -4.95
CA ALA A 89 -10.35 -11.27 -4.88
C ALA A 89 -10.20 -11.95 -6.25
N GLU A 90 -10.51 -11.27 -7.35
CA GLU A 90 -10.47 -11.75 -8.73
C GLU A 90 -9.06 -11.73 -9.38
N GLU A 91 -8.11 -10.89 -8.92
CA GLU A 91 -6.81 -10.72 -9.62
C GLU A 91 -5.61 -11.25 -8.81
N VAL A 92 -5.52 -12.58 -8.77
CA VAL A 92 -4.27 -13.30 -8.57
C VAL A 92 -3.60 -13.49 -9.93
N VAL A 93 -2.99 -12.43 -10.49
CA VAL A 93 -1.99 -12.61 -11.53
C VAL A 93 -0.63 -12.82 -10.88
N GLU A 94 -0.07 -13.98 -11.21
CA GLU A 94 1.23 -14.53 -10.85
C GLU A 94 2.36 -13.65 -11.41
N ASP A 95 3.36 -13.35 -10.59
CA ASP A 95 4.68 -12.91 -11.04
C ASP A 95 5.74 -13.59 -10.14
N GLU A 96 5.79 -14.93 -10.19
CA GLU A 96 6.97 -15.70 -9.79
C GLU A 96 7.36 -16.67 -10.92
N GLU A 97 7.60 -16.14 -12.12
CA GLU A 97 8.39 -16.85 -13.14
C GLU A 97 9.88 -16.72 -12.79
N LEU A 98 10.33 -17.52 -11.82
CA LEU A 98 11.75 -17.84 -11.63
C LEU A 98 12.16 -18.83 -12.73
N SER A 99 12.49 -18.34 -13.92
CA SER A 99 13.19 -19.14 -14.93
C SER A 99 14.67 -19.27 -14.53
N ASP A 100 14.99 -20.32 -13.76
CA ASP A 100 16.36 -20.76 -13.48
C ASP A 100 16.86 -21.57 -14.69
N ASP A 101 17.23 -20.89 -15.78
CA ASP A 101 17.88 -21.51 -16.93
C ASP A 101 19.41 -21.51 -16.69
N ASN A 102 19.92 -22.62 -16.14
CA ASN A 102 21.36 -22.88 -16.07
C ASN A 102 21.78 -23.76 -17.25
N PRO A 103 22.46 -23.23 -18.28
CA PRO A 103 23.00 -24.06 -19.35
C PRO A 103 24.28 -24.74 -18.87
N ASP A 104 24.17 -25.99 -18.42
CA ASP A 104 25.33 -26.85 -18.17
C ASP A 104 26.01 -27.13 -19.52
N SER A 105 27.19 -26.54 -19.72
CA SER A 105 27.99 -26.65 -20.94
C SER A 105 29.13 -27.65 -20.71
N VAL A 106 29.01 -28.78 -21.42
CA VAL A 106 30.00 -29.80 -21.90
C VAL A 106 31.29 -30.07 -21.12
#